data_AF-A0A067JST3-F1
#
_entry.id   AF-A0A067JST3-F1
#
_cell.length_a   1.000
_cell.length_b   1.000
_cell.length_c   1.000
_cell.angle_alpha   90.00
_cell.angle_beta   90.00
_cell.angle_gamma   90.00
#
_symmetry.space_group_name_H-M   'P 1'
#
loop_
_entity.id
_entity.type
_entity.pdbx_description
1 polymer ?
#
loop_
_entity_poly.entity_id
_entity_poly.type
_entity_poly.pdbx_seq_one_letter_code
_entity_poly.pdbx_strand_id
1 'polypeptide(L)'
;MDLIHKFFNIVLPPLNIILLVCFLPLYLVFRFAYCLKRHIFIENVAGKVVLVTGAASGIGEQIAYEYAKRGACLVLVDIREDRLGPVAEKAKFLGSPDVLAVGADVSKLQDSQRFIEAAVDHFGKLDHLVNNAGTVGLFQIGVSNLEMITTSTPQVHEIMDVNFWGTAYSTHFALQHLIKSKGKIIVIASGKQGSSN
;
A
#
# COMPACT_ATOMS: atom_id res chain seq x y z
N MET A 1 -43.05 -8.94 29.49
CA MET A 1 -42.16 -8.27 28.53
C MET A 1 -41.62 -6.96 29.11
N ASP A 2 -42.47 -6.04 29.59
CA ASP A 2 -42.03 -4.70 30.03
C ASP A 2 -41.10 -4.63 31.25
N LEU A 3 -41.25 -5.54 32.21
CA LEU A 3 -40.42 -5.54 33.43
C LEU A 3 -38.95 -5.88 33.13
N ILE A 4 -38.74 -6.80 32.19
CA ILE A 4 -37.42 -7.24 31.74
C ILE A 4 -36.73 -6.11 30.98
N HIS A 5 -37.44 -5.45 30.06
CA HIS A 5 -36.91 -4.29 29.34
C HIS A 5 -36.55 -3.13 30.28
N LYS A 6 -37.37 -2.85 31.29
CA LYS A 6 -37.10 -1.80 32.27
C LYS A 6 -35.89 -2.14 33.16
N PHE A 7 -35.74 -3.41 33.55
CA PHE A 7 -34.57 -3.89 34.29
C PHE A 7 -33.28 -3.75 33.48
N PHE A 8 -33.26 -4.23 32.23
CA PHE A 8 -32.10 -4.08 31.34
C PHE A 8 -31.74 -2.61 31.11
N ASN A 9 -32.72 -1.72 30.90
CA ASN A 9 -32.43 -0.29 30.69
C ASN A 9 -31.84 0.42 31.91
N ILE A 10 -32.06 -0.09 33.12
CA ILE A 10 -31.50 0.50 34.36
C ILE A 10 -30.13 -0.09 34.67
N VAL A 11 -29.93 -1.39 34.45
CA VAL A 11 -28.71 -2.13 34.85
C VAL A 11 -27.62 -2.07 33.78
N LEU A 12 -27.98 -2.12 32.51
CA LEU A 12 -27.02 -2.20 31.41
C LEU A 12 -26.15 -0.93 31.28
N PRO A 13 -26.67 0.31 31.40
CA PRO A 13 -25.85 1.51 31.31
C PRO A 13 -24.75 1.64 32.38
N PRO A 14 -25.01 1.50 33.69
CA PRO A 14 -23.96 1.58 34.70
C PRO A 14 -22.97 0.42 34.59
N LEU A 15 -23.45 -0.79 34.24
CA LEU A 15 -22.57 -1.93 33.98
C LEU A 15 -21.60 -1.64 32.82
N ASN A 16 -22.08 -1.08 31.71
CA ASN A 16 -21.23 -0.70 30.58
C ASN A 16 -20.23 0.41 30.94
N ILE A 17 -20.63 1.39 31.76
CA ILE A 17 -19.71 2.44 32.24
C ILE A 17 -18.61 1.84 33.11
N ILE A 18 -18.96 0.93 34.03
CA ILE A 18 -17.98 0.23 34.87
C ILE A 18 -17.04 -0.61 33.98
N LEU A 19 -17.58 -1.34 33.01
CA LEU A 19 -16.78 -2.12 32.07
C LEU A 19 -15.83 -1.21 31.28
N LEU A 20 -16.31 -0.10 30.74
CA LEU A 20 -15.48 0.86 30.02
C LEU A 20 -14.37 1.41 30.93
N VAL A 21 -14.68 1.84 32.15
CA VAL A 21 -13.69 2.39 33.08
C VAL A 21 -12.65 1.35 33.50
N CYS A 22 -13.03 0.07 33.63
CA CYS A 22 -12.10 -1.01 33.97
C CYS A 22 -11.23 -1.44 32.77
N PHE A 23 -11.81 -1.55 31.57
CA PHE A 23 -11.12 -2.09 30.38
C PHE A 23 -10.40 -1.02 29.55
N LEU A 24 -10.86 0.22 29.54
CA LEU A 24 -10.23 1.33 28.82
C LEU A 24 -8.77 1.57 29.25
N PRO A 25 -8.41 1.67 30.55
CA PRO A 25 -7.01 1.90 30.93
C PRO A 25 -6.12 0.73 30.51
N LEU A 26 -6.60 -0.51 30.63
CA LEU A 26 -5.86 -1.69 30.15
C LEU A 26 -5.67 -1.66 28.63
N TYR A 27 -6.71 -1.29 27.88
CA TYR A 27 -6.64 -1.09 26.43
C TYR A 27 -5.67 0.03 26.05
N LEU A 28 -5.67 1.15 26.78
CA LEU A 28 -4.75 2.26 26.53
C LEU A 28 -3.30 1.87 26.82
N VAL A 29 -3.03 1.14 27.90
CA VAL A 29 -1.70 0.60 28.21
C VAL A 29 -1.26 -0.37 27.12
N PHE A 30 -2.12 -1.30 26.69
CA PHE A 30 -1.84 -2.22 25.60
C PHE A 30 -1.57 -1.47 24.28
N ARG A 31 -2.40 -0.49 23.94
CA ARG A 31 -2.24 0.36 22.75
C ARG A 31 -0.94 1.15 22.81
N PHE A 32 -0.59 1.69 23.96
CA PHE A 32 0.66 2.42 24.19
C PHE A 32 1.87 1.50 24.03
N ALA A 33 1.86 0.33 24.66
CA ALA A 33 2.92 -0.67 24.54
C ALA A 33 3.08 -1.16 23.09
N TYR A 34 1.97 -1.37 22.37
CA TYR A 34 1.98 -1.72 20.96
C TYR A 34 2.56 -0.60 20.09
N CYS A 35 2.16 0.65 20.36
CA CYS A 35 2.71 1.83 19.68
C CYS A 35 4.22 1.93 19.90
N LEU A 36 4.67 1.77 21.15
CA LEU A 36 6.07 1.85 21.53
C LEU A 36 6.89 0.73 20.86
N LYS A 37 6.38 -0.51 20.88
CA LYS A 37 7.00 -1.64 20.17
C LYS A 37 7.15 -1.33 18.68
N ARG A 38 6.13 -0.78 18.03
CA ARG A 38 6.18 -0.44 16.60
C ARG A 38 7.23 0.66 16.30
N HIS A 39 7.40 1.64 17.19
CA HIS A 39 8.41 2.69 17.03
C HIS A 39 9.83 2.21 17.29
N ILE A 40 10.02 1.25 18.20
CA ILE A 40 11.34 0.69 18.52
C ILE A 40 11.80 -0.30 17.44
N PHE A 41 10.88 -1.12 16.89
CA PHE A 41 11.20 -2.14 15.90
C PHE A 41 11.00 -1.65 14.46
N ILE A 42 11.63 -0.52 14.12
CA ILE A 42 11.75 -0.11 12.71
C ILE A 42 12.71 -1.05 12.01
N GLU A 43 12.26 -1.64 10.91
CA GLU A 43 13.13 -2.44 10.06
C GLU A 43 14.22 -1.59 9.42
N ASN A 44 15.46 -2.06 9.49
CA ASN A 44 16.55 -1.49 8.72
C ASN A 44 16.43 -1.93 7.25
N VAL A 45 16.32 -0.94 6.35
CA VAL A 45 16.15 -1.14 4.90
C VAL A 45 17.40 -0.77 4.10
N ALA A 46 18.49 -0.36 4.77
CA ALA A 46 19.74 -0.04 4.11
C ALA A 46 20.26 -1.24 3.31
N GLY A 47 20.60 -1.03 2.03
CA GLY A 47 21.06 -2.08 1.11
C GLY A 47 19.98 -3.09 0.69
N LYS A 48 18.72 -2.90 1.08
CA LYS A 48 17.60 -3.68 0.55
C LYS A 48 17.19 -3.18 -0.83
N VAL A 49 16.71 -4.07 -1.68
CA VAL A 49 16.17 -3.75 -3.00
C VAL A 49 14.66 -3.64 -2.92
N VAL A 50 14.15 -2.45 -3.19
CA VAL A 50 12.74 -2.11 -3.05
C VAL A 50 12.19 -1.71 -4.41
N LEU A 51 11.22 -2.45 -4.91
CA LEU A 51 10.48 -2.09 -6.12
C LEU A 51 9.21 -1.33 -5.77
N VAL A 52 8.99 -0.19 -6.43
CA VAL A 52 7.81 0.65 -6.24
C VAL A 52 7.11 0.87 -7.57
N THR A 53 5.85 0.43 -7.67
CA THR A 53 5.00 0.72 -8.84
C THR A 53 4.23 2.04 -8.68
N GLY A 54 3.95 2.74 -9.78
CA GLY A 54 3.35 4.07 -9.75
C GLY A 54 4.28 5.11 -9.13
N ALA A 55 5.59 4.97 -9.35
CA ALA A 55 6.61 5.75 -8.67
C ALA A 55 6.84 7.16 -9.25
N ALA A 56 6.26 7.48 -10.41
CA ALA A 56 6.52 8.76 -11.07
C ALA A 56 5.83 9.97 -10.43
N SER A 57 4.92 9.78 -9.47
CA SER A 57 4.26 10.88 -8.77
C SER A 57 3.57 10.45 -7.47
N GLY A 58 3.22 11.42 -6.64
CA GLY A 58 2.26 11.22 -5.54
C GLY A 58 2.79 10.30 -4.45
N ILE A 59 1.97 9.36 -3.97
CA ILE A 59 2.34 8.47 -2.86
C ILE A 59 3.52 7.58 -3.23
N GLY A 60 3.57 7.02 -4.45
CA GLY A 60 4.67 6.15 -4.89
C GLY A 60 6.01 6.87 -4.93
N GLU A 61 6.02 8.10 -5.43
CA GLU A 61 7.20 8.97 -5.42
C GLU A 61 7.70 9.23 -3.99
N GLN A 62 6.80 9.59 -3.07
CA GLN A 62 7.18 9.86 -1.68
C GLN A 62 7.65 8.58 -0.96
N ILE A 63 7.04 7.43 -1.25
CA ILE A 63 7.51 6.14 -0.74
C ILE A 63 8.94 5.88 -1.21
N ALA A 64 9.25 6.10 -2.50
CA ALA A 64 10.60 5.95 -3.02
C ALA A 64 11.60 6.85 -2.27
N TYR A 65 11.26 8.12 -2.04
CA TYR A 65 12.10 9.04 -1.27
C TYR A 65 12.31 8.61 0.19
N GLU A 66 11.29 8.08 0.85
CA GLU A 66 11.43 7.61 2.24
C GLU A 66 12.29 6.34 2.36
N TYR A 67 12.25 5.46 1.36
CA TYR A 67 13.18 4.33 1.28
C TYR A 67 14.61 4.80 0.94
N ALA A 68 14.76 5.76 0.02
CA ALA A 68 16.05 6.35 -0.35
C ALA A 68 16.77 6.96 0.86
N LYS A 69 16.08 7.78 1.66
CA LYS A 69 16.63 8.38 2.89
C LYS A 69 17.17 7.35 3.89
N ARG A 70 16.73 6.10 3.79
CA ARG A 70 17.13 4.99 4.65
C ARG A 70 18.15 4.06 3.98
N GLY A 71 18.69 4.44 2.84
CA GLY A 71 19.77 3.74 2.14
C GLY A 71 19.34 2.49 1.38
N ALA A 72 18.05 2.34 1.04
CA ALA A 72 17.59 1.25 0.19
C ALA A 72 18.00 1.50 -1.28
N CYS A 73 18.27 0.44 -2.04
CA CYS A 73 18.35 0.48 -3.50
C CYS A 73 16.93 0.39 -4.08
N LEU A 74 16.66 1.13 -5.15
CA LEU A 74 15.31 1.30 -5.66
C LEU A 74 15.14 0.80 -7.09
N VAL A 75 13.98 0.20 -7.36
CA VAL A 75 13.46 -0.03 -8.71
C VAL A 75 12.16 0.76 -8.83
N LEU A 76 12.15 1.78 -9.67
CA LEU A 76 11.02 2.68 -9.87
C LEU A 76 10.29 2.28 -11.15
N VAL A 77 9.01 1.93 -11.03
CA VAL A 77 8.18 1.49 -12.13
C VAL A 77 7.00 2.43 -12.30
N ASP A 78 6.77 2.93 -13.51
CA ASP A 78 5.60 3.72 -13.88
C ASP A 78 5.38 3.65 -15.40
N ILE A 79 4.16 3.87 -15.85
CA ILE A 79 3.84 3.96 -17.28
C ILE A 79 4.40 5.25 -17.91
N ARG A 80 4.61 6.30 -17.09
CA ARG A 80 5.20 7.57 -17.50
C ARG A 80 6.71 7.55 -17.27
N GLU A 81 7.41 6.83 -18.13
CA GLU A 81 8.86 6.66 -18.06
C GLU A 81 9.63 7.99 -18.04
N ASP A 82 9.15 8.97 -18.80
CA ASP A 82 9.70 10.34 -18.89
C ASP A 82 9.81 11.05 -17.54
N ARG A 83 8.96 10.66 -16.58
CA ARG A 83 8.90 11.24 -15.24
C ARG A 83 9.74 10.50 -14.20
N LEU A 84 10.23 9.29 -14.51
CA LEU A 84 11.03 8.51 -13.57
C LEU A 84 12.43 9.08 -13.37
N GLY A 85 13.02 9.70 -14.40
CA GLY A 85 14.38 10.27 -14.34
C GLY A 85 14.56 11.26 -13.17
N PRO A 86 13.75 12.33 -13.07
CA PRO A 86 13.82 13.27 -11.95
C PRO A 86 13.63 12.63 -10.57
N VAL A 87 12.74 11.64 -10.46
CA VAL A 87 12.50 10.91 -9.20
C VAL A 87 13.73 10.06 -8.84
N ALA A 88 14.33 9.39 -9.81
CA ALA A 88 15.53 8.58 -9.61
C ALA A 88 16.71 9.42 -9.14
N GLU A 89 16.96 10.57 -9.80
CA GLU A 89 18.04 11.47 -9.41
C GLU A 89 17.83 12.05 -8.01
N LYS A 90 16.60 12.44 -7.68
CA LYS A 90 16.27 12.92 -6.33
C LYS A 90 16.39 11.80 -5.29
N ALA A 91 16.01 10.57 -5.61
CA ALA A 91 16.17 9.44 -4.71
C ALA A 91 17.66 9.12 -4.44
N LYS A 92 18.52 9.15 -5.47
CA LYS A 92 19.98 9.05 -5.29
C LYS A 92 20.50 10.16 -4.38
N PHE A 93 20.12 11.41 -4.65
CA PHE A 93 20.50 12.56 -3.83
C PHE A 93 20.08 12.42 -2.36
N LEU A 94 18.93 11.81 -2.08
CA LEU A 94 18.42 11.58 -0.74
C LEU A 94 19.11 10.44 0.03
N GLY A 95 19.94 9.62 -0.64
CA GLY A 95 20.72 8.57 0.00
C GLY A 95 20.53 7.16 -0.56
N SER A 96 19.75 6.98 -1.64
CA SER A 96 19.66 5.68 -2.33
C SER A 96 21.03 5.35 -2.95
N PRO A 97 21.65 4.19 -2.63
CA PRO A 97 22.94 3.82 -3.22
C PRO A 97 22.87 3.62 -4.72
N ASP A 98 21.73 3.12 -5.21
CA ASP A 98 21.48 2.88 -6.63
C ASP A 98 19.97 2.91 -6.91
N VAL A 99 19.60 3.29 -8.14
CA VAL A 99 18.21 3.43 -8.59
C VAL A 99 18.09 2.99 -10.05
N LEU A 100 17.26 1.99 -10.30
CA LEU A 100 16.84 1.55 -11.62
C LEU A 100 15.45 2.13 -11.94
N ALA A 101 15.30 2.81 -13.08
CA ALA A 101 14.01 3.28 -13.58
C ALA A 101 13.53 2.38 -14.73
N VAL A 102 12.27 1.95 -14.69
CA VAL A 102 11.68 1.08 -15.71
C VAL A 102 10.31 1.60 -16.13
N GLY A 103 10.19 2.02 -17.39
CA GLY A 103 8.91 2.29 -18.02
C GLY A 103 8.13 0.99 -18.22
N ALA A 104 6.95 0.86 -17.61
CA ALA A 104 6.12 -0.34 -17.75
C ALA A 104 4.65 -0.10 -17.35
N ASP A 105 3.74 -0.81 -18.00
CA ASP A 105 2.32 -0.84 -17.67
C ASP A 105 1.98 -2.08 -16.83
N VAL A 106 1.65 -1.86 -15.55
CA VAL A 106 1.32 -2.95 -14.62
C VAL A 106 0.06 -3.73 -15.05
N SER A 107 -0.81 -3.16 -15.88
CA SER A 107 -1.99 -3.88 -16.41
C SER A 107 -1.60 -5.01 -17.37
N LYS A 108 -0.36 -5.02 -17.88
CA LYS A 108 0.15 -6.04 -18.79
C LYS A 108 0.97 -7.07 -18.02
N LEU A 109 0.59 -8.34 -18.16
CA LEU A 109 1.28 -9.47 -17.53
C LEU A 109 2.77 -9.52 -17.90
N GLN A 110 3.09 -9.29 -19.18
CA GLN A 110 4.46 -9.37 -19.70
C GLN A 110 5.35 -8.25 -19.15
N ASP A 111 4.80 -7.06 -18.95
CA ASP A 111 5.53 -5.96 -18.34
C ASP A 111 5.82 -6.23 -16.87
N SER A 112 4.87 -6.83 -16.15
CA SER A 112 5.07 -7.27 -14.77
C SER A 112 6.20 -8.29 -14.63
N GLN A 113 6.29 -9.23 -15.56
CA GLN A 113 7.42 -10.15 -15.61
C GLN A 113 8.73 -9.39 -15.86
N ARG A 114 8.75 -8.55 -16.90
CA ARG A 114 9.94 -7.83 -17.36
C ARG A 114 10.56 -6.93 -16.30
N PHE A 115 9.77 -6.13 -15.57
CA PHE A 115 10.37 -5.25 -14.55
C PHE A 115 10.83 -5.99 -13.29
N ILE A 116 10.24 -7.16 -12.99
CA ILE A 116 10.71 -8.02 -11.89
C ILE A 116 12.04 -8.67 -12.30
N GLU A 117 12.13 -9.18 -13.51
CA GLU A 117 13.37 -9.73 -14.07
C GLU A 117 14.46 -8.66 -14.10
N ALA A 118 14.16 -7.45 -14.60
CA ALA A 118 15.11 -6.34 -14.60
C ALA A 118 15.62 -5.98 -13.19
N ALA A 119 14.75 -6.01 -12.17
CA ALA A 119 15.15 -5.80 -10.79
C ALA A 119 16.14 -6.86 -10.29
N VAL A 120 15.87 -8.13 -10.62
CA VAL A 120 16.69 -9.27 -10.22
C VAL A 120 18.00 -9.31 -10.99
N ASP A 121 18.00 -9.00 -12.29
CA ASP A 121 19.20 -8.96 -13.12
C ASP A 121 20.14 -7.84 -12.68
N HIS A 122 19.59 -6.67 -12.32
CA HIS A 122 20.39 -5.53 -11.89
C HIS A 122 20.92 -5.68 -10.46
N PHE A 123 20.11 -6.17 -9.52
CA PHE A 123 20.47 -6.20 -8.10
C PHE A 123 20.74 -7.60 -7.52
N GLY A 124 20.49 -8.66 -8.28
CA GLY A 124 20.60 -10.05 -7.84
C GLY A 124 19.51 -10.53 -6.87
N LYS A 125 18.63 -9.62 -6.40
CA LYS A 125 17.60 -9.91 -5.40
C LYS A 125 16.45 -8.91 -5.45
N LEU A 126 15.35 -9.26 -4.79
CA LEU A 126 14.24 -8.35 -4.49
C LEU A 126 13.81 -8.56 -3.03
N ASP A 127 13.86 -7.51 -2.23
CA ASP A 127 13.52 -7.58 -0.81
C ASP A 127 12.08 -7.10 -0.57
N HIS A 128 11.68 -5.95 -1.12
CA HIS A 128 10.34 -5.41 -0.91
C HIS A 128 9.66 -5.13 -2.26
N LEU A 129 8.40 -5.51 -2.40
CA LEU A 129 7.52 -5.11 -3.50
C LEU A 129 6.44 -4.17 -2.96
N VAL A 130 6.39 -2.94 -3.48
CA VAL A 130 5.35 -1.95 -3.18
C VAL A 130 4.44 -1.81 -4.39
N ASN A 131 3.28 -2.46 -4.32
CA ASN A 131 2.19 -2.29 -5.27
C ASN A 131 1.43 -1.00 -4.92
N ASN A 132 1.79 0.09 -5.59
CA ASN A 132 1.20 1.41 -5.39
C ASN A 132 0.54 1.97 -6.66
N ALA A 133 0.92 1.47 -7.86
CA ALA A 133 0.25 1.87 -9.10
C ALA A 133 -1.26 1.69 -8.98
N GLY A 134 -1.99 2.75 -9.31
CA GLY A 134 -3.45 2.75 -9.22
C GLY A 134 -4.06 3.88 -10.04
N THR A 135 -5.24 3.61 -10.58
CA THR A 135 -6.07 4.60 -11.29
C THR A 135 -7.43 4.74 -10.61
N VAL A 136 -7.98 5.95 -10.67
CA VAL A 136 -9.27 6.32 -10.07
C VAL A 136 -10.23 6.76 -11.17
N GLY A 137 -10.67 5.84 -12.02
CA GLY A 137 -11.65 6.16 -13.07
C GLY A 137 -13.03 6.59 -12.53
N LEU A 138 -13.35 6.23 -11.28
CA LEU A 138 -14.65 6.50 -10.66
C LEU A 138 -14.87 7.94 -10.18
N PHE A 139 -13.83 8.73 -9.90
CA PHE A 139 -14.04 10.13 -9.43
C PHE A 139 -14.45 11.09 -10.55
N GLN A 140 -14.23 10.73 -11.82
CA GLN A 140 -14.75 11.45 -12.97
C GLN A 140 -16.25 11.19 -13.22
N ILE A 141 -16.76 10.08 -12.68
CA ILE A 141 -18.16 9.70 -12.71
C ILE A 141 -18.73 10.14 -11.35
N GLY A 142 -19.36 11.31 -11.28
CA GLY A 142 -19.93 11.81 -10.03
C GLY A 142 -20.68 10.70 -9.26
N VAL A 143 -20.55 10.73 -7.93
CA VAL A 143 -21.11 9.72 -6.97
C VAL A 143 -22.61 9.45 -7.19
N SER A 144 -23.29 10.31 -7.95
CA SER A 144 -24.67 10.18 -8.41
C SER A 144 -24.94 9.03 -9.39
N ASN A 145 -23.94 8.42 -10.05
CA ASN A 145 -24.19 7.43 -11.11
C ASN A 145 -23.72 6.01 -10.73
N LEU A 146 -24.06 5.57 -9.51
CA LEU A 146 -23.79 4.21 -9.02
C LEU A 146 -24.36 3.10 -9.93
N GLU A 147 -25.40 3.40 -10.72
CA GLU A 147 -25.98 2.49 -11.72
C GLU A 147 -25.01 2.13 -12.87
N MET A 148 -23.97 2.93 -13.14
CA MET A 148 -22.96 2.58 -14.16
C MET A 148 -21.97 1.50 -13.70
N ILE A 149 -21.80 1.30 -12.39
CA ILE A 149 -20.93 0.22 -11.86
C ILE A 149 -21.53 -1.15 -12.18
N THR A 150 -22.86 -1.25 -12.25
CA THR A 150 -23.57 -2.49 -12.61
C THR A 150 -23.51 -2.85 -14.09
N THR A 151 -23.01 -1.98 -14.98
CA THR A 151 -23.07 -2.18 -16.44
C THR A 151 -21.76 -2.67 -17.08
N SER A 152 -20.78 -3.16 -16.30
CA SER A 152 -19.50 -3.67 -16.84
C SER A 152 -18.89 -2.75 -17.90
N THR A 153 -18.79 -1.45 -17.61
CA THR A 153 -18.25 -0.51 -18.58
C THR A 153 -16.75 -0.72 -18.76
N PRO A 154 -16.17 -0.39 -19.92
CA PRO A 154 -14.73 -0.51 -20.16
C PRO A 154 -13.86 0.17 -19.08
N GLN A 155 -14.36 1.22 -18.43
CA GLN A 155 -13.63 1.90 -17.35
C GLN A 155 -13.50 1.04 -16.08
N VAL A 156 -14.48 0.20 -15.76
CA VAL A 156 -14.40 -0.70 -14.61
C VAL A 156 -13.34 -1.77 -14.85
N HIS A 157 -13.26 -2.29 -16.08
CA HIS A 157 -12.22 -3.24 -16.47
C HIS A 157 -10.83 -2.63 -16.36
N GLU A 158 -10.61 -1.41 -16.87
CA GLU A 158 -9.32 -0.73 -16.78
C GLU A 158 -8.87 -0.50 -15.32
N ILE A 159 -9.80 -0.10 -14.44
CA ILE A 159 -9.51 0.05 -13.01
C ILE A 159 -9.10 -1.30 -12.40
N MET A 160 -9.79 -2.38 -12.73
CA MET A 160 -9.46 -3.72 -12.24
C MET A 160 -8.13 -4.23 -12.80
N ASP A 161 -7.85 -3.95 -14.07
CA ASP A 161 -6.61 -4.34 -14.74
C ASP A 161 -5.39 -3.70 -14.07
N VAL A 162 -5.48 -2.43 -13.67
CA VAL A 162 -4.39 -1.75 -12.96
C VAL A 162 -4.39 -2.10 -11.47
N ASN A 163 -5.47 -1.83 -10.75
CA ASN A 163 -5.47 -1.83 -9.28
C ASN A 163 -5.44 -3.25 -8.71
N PHE A 164 -6.08 -4.21 -9.38
CA PHE A 164 -6.16 -5.60 -8.93
C PHE A 164 -5.19 -6.50 -9.69
N TRP A 165 -5.33 -6.60 -11.01
CA TRP A 165 -4.51 -7.51 -11.80
C TRP A 165 -3.04 -7.09 -11.84
N GLY A 166 -2.74 -5.79 -11.95
CA GLY A 166 -1.36 -5.32 -11.87
C GLY A 166 -0.67 -5.67 -10.56
N THR A 167 -1.38 -5.58 -9.43
CA THR A 167 -0.89 -6.06 -8.13
C THR A 167 -0.66 -7.58 -8.14
N ALA A 168 -1.60 -8.35 -8.69
CA ALA A 168 -1.52 -9.81 -8.74
C ALA A 168 -0.36 -10.30 -9.61
N TYR A 169 -0.16 -9.72 -10.80
CA TYR A 169 0.91 -10.07 -11.73
C TYR A 169 2.28 -9.74 -11.14
N SER A 170 2.47 -8.52 -10.64
CA SER A 170 3.71 -8.10 -9.97
C SER A 170 4.07 -9.05 -8.83
N THR A 171 3.08 -9.41 -8.02
CA THR A 171 3.26 -10.34 -6.89
C THR A 171 3.62 -11.74 -7.36
N HIS A 172 2.96 -12.25 -8.39
CA HIS A 172 3.21 -13.59 -8.93
C HIS A 172 4.69 -13.76 -9.32
N PHE A 173 5.22 -12.82 -10.12
CA PHE A 173 6.61 -12.88 -10.56
C PHE A 173 7.61 -12.57 -9.44
N ALA A 174 7.27 -11.67 -8.51
CA ALA A 174 8.13 -11.34 -7.37
C ALA A 174 8.24 -12.47 -6.33
N LEU A 175 7.24 -13.35 -6.23
CA LEU A 175 7.03 -14.24 -5.09
C LEU A 175 8.26 -15.08 -4.73
N GLN A 176 8.89 -15.71 -5.73
CA GLN A 176 10.05 -16.57 -5.49
C GLN A 176 11.25 -15.80 -4.97
N HIS A 177 11.46 -14.56 -5.43
CA HIS A 177 12.54 -13.70 -4.99
C HIS A 177 12.30 -13.17 -3.57
N LEU A 178 11.05 -12.81 -3.27
CA LEU A 178 10.63 -12.36 -1.94
C LEU A 178 10.72 -13.50 -0.90
N ILE A 179 10.37 -14.74 -1.27
CA ILE A 179 10.55 -15.88 -0.36
C ILE A 179 12.03 -16.08 -0.02
N LYS A 180 12.92 -16.03 -1.03
CA LYS A 180 14.37 -16.19 -0.84
C LYS A 180 14.96 -15.09 0.05
N SER A 181 14.52 -13.84 -0.11
CA SER A 181 14.99 -12.70 0.69
C SER A 181 14.30 -12.57 2.05
N LYS A 182 13.25 -13.38 2.34
CA LYS A 182 12.31 -13.16 3.45
C LYS A 182 11.72 -11.74 3.40
N GLY A 183 11.42 -11.32 2.18
CA GLY A 183 10.95 -10.02 1.78
C GLY A 183 9.50 -9.74 2.15
N LYS A 184 9.02 -8.56 1.72
CA LYS A 184 7.68 -8.06 2.04
C LYS A 184 6.93 -7.61 0.79
N ILE A 185 5.63 -7.84 0.80
CA ILE A 185 4.70 -7.26 -0.17
C ILE A 185 3.89 -6.20 0.56
N ILE A 186 3.89 -4.98 0.03
CA ILE A 186 3.11 -3.85 0.50
C ILE A 186 2.12 -3.51 -0.59
N VAL A 187 0.83 -3.60 -0.29
CA VAL A 187 -0.25 -3.24 -1.21
C VAL A 187 -0.90 -1.98 -0.70
N ILE A 188 -0.86 -0.91 -1.49
CA ILE A 188 -1.54 0.34 -1.17
C ILE A 188 -3.01 0.21 -1.57
N ALA A 189 -3.88 0.19 -0.58
CA ALA A 189 -5.32 0.22 -0.75
C ALA A 189 -5.89 1.59 -0.33
N SER A 190 -7.19 1.79 -0.55
CA SER A 190 -7.91 2.98 -0.07
C SER A 190 -8.90 2.60 1.04
N GLY A 191 -9.16 3.55 1.95
CA GLY A 191 -10.21 3.45 2.96
C GLY A 191 -11.42 4.28 2.55
N LYS A 192 -12.62 3.83 2.93
CA LYS A 192 -13.85 4.64 2.82
C LYS A 192 -13.91 5.60 4.01
N GLN A 193 -13.81 6.90 3.76
CA GLN A 193 -14.17 7.91 4.74
C GLN A 193 -15.63 8.31 4.49
N GLY A 194 -16.55 7.72 5.26
CA GLY A 194 -17.95 8.11 5.21
C GLY A 194 -18.09 9.53 5.75
N SER A 195 -18.25 10.51 4.87
CA SER A 195 -18.80 11.80 5.25
C SER A 195 -20.28 11.56 5.56
N SER A 196 -20.62 11.40 6.83
CA SER A 196 -22.00 11.52 7.29
C SER A 196 -22.41 12.99 7.14
N ASN A 197 -22.97 13.33 5.98
CA ASN A 197 -23.86 14.48 5.84
C ASN A 197 -25.28 14.04 6.18
#